data_AF-A0A7Y2DJM4-F1
#
_entry.id   AF-A0A7Y2DJM4-F1
#
_cell.length_a   1.000
_cell.length_b   1.000
_cell.length_c   1.000
_cell.angle_alpha   90.00
_cell.angle_beta   90.00
_cell.angle_gamma   90.00
#
_symmetry.space_group_name_H-M   'P 1'
#
loop_
_entity.id
_entity.type
_entity.pdbx_description
1 polymer ?
#
loop_
_entity_poly.entity_id
_entity_poly.type
_entity_poly.pdbx_seq_one_letter_code
_entity_poly.pdbx_strand_id
1 'polypeptide(L)' 'MKTKNDPKVTLIGAGPGSEDLITVRGLRELRDANVVLYDALIDKKLLERVDGSIPKIYV' A
#
# COMPACT_ATOMS: atom_id res chain seq x y z
N MET A 1 10.65 1.01 -19.96
CA MET A 1 9.33 1.66 -20.13
C MET A 1 8.24 0.65 -19.76
N LYS A 2 7.44 0.90 -18.71
CA LYS A 2 6.24 0.08 -18.43
C LYS A 2 5.15 0.50 -19.44
N THR A 3 5.03 -0.23 -20.53
CA THR A 3 4.08 0.03 -21.63
C THR A 3 2.82 -0.82 -21.47
N LYS A 4 1.89 -0.36 -20.61
CA LYS A 4 0.42 -0.55 -20.60
C LYS A 4 -0.08 -0.20 -19.19
N ASN A 5 -0.83 0.89 -19.05
CA ASN A 5 -1.64 1.13 -17.85
C ASN A 5 -2.87 0.21 -17.93
N ASP A 6 -2.68 -1.08 -17.66
CA ASP A 6 -3.79 -1.96 -17.34
C ASP A 6 -4.17 -1.68 -15.88
N PRO A 7 -5.38 -1.18 -15.59
CA PRO A 7 -5.79 -0.90 -14.24
C PRO A 7 -5.71 -2.19 -13.41
N LYS A 8 -4.90 -2.18 -12.35
CA LYS A 8 -4.70 -3.33 -11.47
C LYS A 8 -5.03 -2.93 -10.04
N VAL A 9 -5.79 -3.79 -9.37
CA VAL A 9 -6.00 -3.73 -7.93
C VAL A 9 -5.21 -4.86 -7.28
N THR A 10 -4.41 -4.54 -6.27
CA THR A 10 -3.71 -5.52 -5.43
C THR A 10 -4.30 -5.45 -4.03
N LEU A 11 -4.86 -6.56 -3.54
CA LEU A 11 -5.25 -6.68 -2.14
C LEU A 11 -4.04 -7.09 -1.32
N ILE A 12 -3.72 -6.30 -0.30
CA ILE A 12 -2.54 -6.49 0.55
C ILE A 12 -3.02 -6.63 1.98
N GLY A 13 -2.67 -7.73 2.64
CA GLY A 13 -2.80 -7.82 4.09
C GLY A 13 -1.71 -6.99 4.75
N ALA A 14 -2.09 -5.99 5.55
CA ALA A 14 -1.17 -5.12 6.27
C ALA A 14 -0.43 -5.83 7.42
N GLY A 15 -0.87 -7.03 7.79
CA GLY A 15 -0.47 -7.70 9.02
C GLY A 15 -1.40 -7.31 10.19
N PRO A 16 -1.19 -7.89 11.38
CA PRO A 16 -2.07 -7.72 12.54
C PRO A 16 -1.81 -6.45 13.35
N GLY A 17 -0.93 -5.56 12.89
CA GLY A 17 -0.52 -4.37 13.63
C GLY A 17 0.86 -3.90 13.16
N SER A 18 1.92 -4.40 13.77
CA SER A 18 3.30 -3.95 13.53
C SER A 18 3.67 -3.94 12.04
N GLU A 19 4.22 -2.82 11.56
CA GLU A 19 4.56 -2.61 10.14
C GLU A 19 5.51 -3.65 9.54
N ASP A 20 6.32 -4.34 10.36
CA ASP A 20 7.27 -5.37 9.94
C ASP A 20 6.61 -6.74 9.70
N LEU A 21 5.33 -6.90 10.09
CA LEU A 21 4.55 -8.11 9.86
C LEU A 21 3.85 -8.12 8.50
N ILE A 22 3.99 -7.05 7.70
CA ILE A 22 3.61 -7.08 6.28
C ILE A 22 4.55 -8.02 5.51
N THR A 23 4.05 -8.67 4.48
CA THR A 23 4.91 -9.46 3.58
C THR A 23 5.84 -8.56 2.76
N VAL A 24 7.03 -9.06 2.40
CA VAL A 24 7.98 -8.37 1.51
C VAL A 24 7.33 -7.98 0.18
N ARG A 25 6.47 -8.85 -0.38
CA ARG A 25 5.73 -8.56 -1.61
C ARG A 25 4.68 -7.47 -1.39
N GLY A 26 3.95 -7.51 -0.27
CA GLY A 26 2.98 -6.48 0.10
C GLY A 26 3.62 -5.10 0.21
N LEU A 27 4.75 -5.00 0.93
CA LEU A 27 5.48 -3.74 1.06
C LEU A 27 5.97 -3.19 -0.29
N ARG A 28 6.40 -4.06 -1.20
CA ARG A 28 6.81 -3.65 -2.56
C ARG A 28 5.64 -3.10 -3.36
N GLU A 29 4.50 -3.81 -3.39
CA GLU A 29 3.32 -3.34 -4.13
C GLU A 29 2.73 -2.07 -3.51
N LEU A 30 2.80 -1.92 -2.17
CA LEU A 30 2.39 -0.71 -1.46
C LEU A 30 3.23 0.51 -1.86
N ARG A 31 4.55 0.35 -1.99
CA ARG A 31 5.47 1.42 -2.44
C ARG A 31 5.28 1.81 -3.90
N ASP A 32 4.94 0.85 -4.74
CA ASP A 32 4.74 1.05 -6.19
C ASP A 32 3.32 1.55 -6.55
N ALA A 33 2.42 1.65 -5.56
CA ALA A 33 1.03 2.03 -5.78
C ALA A 33 0.89 3.48 -6.29
N ASN A 34 -0.13 3.73 -7.10
CA ASN A 34 -0.48 5.10 -7.51
C ASN A 34 -1.60 5.71 -6.66
N VAL A 35 -2.32 4.87 -5.90
CA VAL A 35 -3.35 5.23 -4.92
C VAL A 35 -3.43 4.13 -3.88
N VAL A 36 -3.66 4.47 -2.62
CA VAL A 36 -3.80 3.52 -1.52
C VAL A 36 -5.17 3.69 -0.87
N LEU A 37 -5.95 2.61 -0.82
CA LEU A 37 -7.19 2.51 -0.06
C LEU A 37 -6.88 1.70 1.21
N TYR A 38 -7.29 2.20 2.38
CA TYR A 38 -7.00 1.57 3.67
C TYR A 38 -8.12 1.79 4.68
N ASP A 39 -8.21 0.93 5.69
CA ASP A 39 -9.21 0.99 6.77
C ASP A 39 -8.60 1.33 8.14
N ALA A 40 -9.40 1.25 9.20
CA ALA A 40 -9.00 1.59 10.57
C ALA A 40 -7.91 0.69 11.19
N LEU A 41 -7.69 -0.52 10.66
CA LEU A 41 -6.87 -1.54 11.32
C LEU A 41 -5.39 -1.48 10.92
N ILE A 42 -5.02 -0.65 9.94
CA ILE A 42 -3.64 -0.51 9.49
C ILE A 42 -2.78 0.27 10.50
N ASP A 43 -1.53 -0.16 10.69
CA ASP A 43 -0.52 0.68 11.33
C ASP A 43 -0.14 1.83 10.40
N LYS A 44 -0.31 3.06 10.88
CA LYS A 44 -0.03 4.29 10.13
C LYS A 44 1.41 4.37 9.62
N LYS A 45 2.36 3.69 10.26
CA LYS A 45 3.75 3.62 9.78
C LYS A 45 3.86 2.97 8.39
N LEU A 46 2.96 2.04 8.05
CA LEU A 46 2.90 1.49 6.68
C LEU A 46 2.54 2.56 5.65
N LEU A 47 1.68 3.52 5.99
CA LEU A 47 1.31 4.63 5.11
C LEU A 47 2.47 5.61 4.91
N GLU A 48 3.38 5.72 5.87
CA GLU A 48 4.62 6.50 5.75
C GLU A 48 5.63 5.87 4.78
N ARG A 49 5.47 4.58 4.44
CA ARG A 49 6.29 3.91 3.41
C ARG A 49 5.91 4.27 1.98
N VAL A 50 4.80 4.97 1.81
CA VAL A 50 4.26 5.41 0.52
C VAL A 50 4.60 6.87 0.31
N ASP A 51 5.04 7.24 -0.89
CA ASP A 51 5.34 8.62 -1.27
C ASP A 51 4.23 9.59 -0.80
N GLY A 52 4.63 10.75 -0.29
CA GLY A 52 3.71 11.78 0.21
C GLY A 52 2.77 12.34 -0.86
N SER A 53 3.15 12.27 -2.13
CA SER A 53 2.34 12.71 -3.28
C SER A 53 1.25 11.70 -3.68
N ILE A 54 1.34 10.45 -3.25
CA ILE A 54 0.36 9.41 -3.56
C ILE A 54 -0.89 9.59 -2.67
N PRO A 55 -2.10 9.69 -3.26
CA PRO A 55 -3.33 9.76 -2.49
C PRO A 55 -3.53 8.52 -1.61
N LYS A 56 -3.80 8.75 -0.32
CA LYS A 56 -4.17 7.75 0.67
C LYS A 56 -5.61 8.03 1.09
N ILE A 57 -6.53 7.14 0.73
CA ILE A 57 -7.97 7.30 0.91
C ILE A 57 -8.43 6.31 1.98
N TYR A 58 -8.97 6.85 3.07
CA TYR A 58 -9.60 6.05 4.12
C TYR A 58 -10.96 5.55 3.64
N VAL A 59 -11.22 4.24 3.77
CA VAL A 59 -12.47 3.56 3.40
C VAL A 59 -13.11 2.83 4.57
#